data_AF-A0A6S7FS06-F1
#
_entry.id   AF-A0A6S7FS06-F1
#
_cell.length_a   1.000
_cell.length_b   1.000
_cell.length_c   1.000
_cell.angle_alpha   90.00
_cell.angle_beta   90.00
_cell.angle_gamma   90.00
#
_symmetry.space_group_name_H-M   'P 1'
#
loop_
_entity.id
_entity.type
_entity.pdbx_description
1 polymer ?
#
loop_
_entity_poly.entity_id
_entity_poly.type
_entity_poly.pdbx_seq_one_letter_code
_entity_poly.pdbx_strand_id
1 'polypeptide(L)'
;MPYVNVCLDLSAAMNAYKFIWNFPLKFNNVVIHLGDFHFIKENFGVIGGIVEASGFEDVVYQAGVCSYGSLKDVLSGSHYNRAWIVHSAFSEALERLLFQIFLKENNIAIPDYFYDACIDPIASCAVITENASSLYSEYQAFKEEARNGALGKTAQFWIRTTHLAVQENDFDQRVLVWKFSLPMYFALNKQNYVRYASYYVGVFQNIDILHPGLREMLDKSGLENRN
;
A
#
# COMPACT_ATOMS: atom_id res chain seq x y z
N MET A 1 -4.27 6.13 -32.75
CA MET A 1 -3.29 7.19 -32.38
C MET A 1 -2.56 6.72 -31.13
N PRO A 2 -1.27 7.02 -30.95
CA PRO A 2 -0.58 6.69 -29.71
C PRO A 2 -1.22 7.45 -28.54
N TYR A 3 -1.31 6.78 -27.39
CA TYR A 3 -1.75 7.42 -26.15
C TYR A 3 -0.69 8.37 -25.62
N VAL A 4 -1.14 9.50 -25.08
CA VAL A 4 -0.30 10.46 -24.36
C VAL A 4 -0.56 10.27 -22.88
N ASN A 5 0.44 9.73 -22.16
CA ASN A 5 0.36 9.47 -20.74
C ASN A 5 0.95 10.66 -19.98
N VAL A 6 0.15 11.27 -19.12
CA VAL A 6 0.56 12.44 -18.33
C VAL A 6 0.41 12.11 -16.86
N CYS A 7 1.52 12.11 -16.13
CA CYS A 7 1.52 11.97 -14.69
C CYS A 7 1.37 13.35 -14.04
N LEU A 8 0.34 13.52 -13.21
CA LEU A 8 0.00 14.79 -12.58
C LEU A 8 -0.23 14.58 -11.09
N ASP A 9 0.18 15.56 -10.27
CA ASP A 9 -0.34 15.64 -8.91
C ASP A 9 -1.88 15.79 -8.93
N LEU A 10 -2.53 15.51 -7.80
CA LEU A 10 -3.99 15.56 -7.74
C LEU A 10 -4.55 16.93 -8.15
N SER A 11 -3.94 18.04 -7.72
CA SER A 11 -4.44 19.38 -7.99
C SER A 11 -4.37 19.72 -9.49
N ALA A 12 -3.29 19.33 -10.16
CA ALA A 12 -3.13 19.45 -11.60
C ALA A 12 -4.07 18.50 -12.35
N ALA A 13 -4.19 17.25 -11.89
CA ALA A 13 -5.11 16.27 -12.45
C ALA A 13 -6.56 16.75 -12.40
N MET A 14 -6.99 17.37 -11.30
CA MET A 14 -8.32 17.96 -11.15
C MET A 14 -8.64 18.96 -12.27
N ASN A 15 -7.66 19.77 -12.67
CA ASN A 15 -7.85 20.73 -13.76
C ASN A 15 -7.78 20.04 -15.12
N ALA A 16 -6.86 19.11 -15.32
CA ALA A 16 -6.74 18.36 -16.57
C ALA A 16 -8.01 17.52 -16.85
N TYR A 17 -8.60 16.87 -15.85
CA TYR A 17 -9.87 16.16 -15.99
C TYR A 17 -11.01 17.07 -16.46
N LYS A 18 -11.09 18.32 -15.96
CA LYS A 18 -12.09 19.28 -16.46
C LYS A 18 -11.92 19.52 -17.96
N PHE A 19 -10.70 19.63 -18.48
CA PHE A 19 -10.47 19.80 -19.92
C PHE A 19 -10.84 18.56 -20.72
N ILE A 20 -10.44 17.37 -20.26
CA ILE A 20 -10.77 16.11 -20.94
C ILE A 20 -12.28 15.92 -21.00
N TRP A 21 -12.99 16.14 -19.90
CA TRP A 21 -14.44 15.97 -19.85
C TRP A 21 -15.21 17.01 -20.67
N ASN A 22 -14.70 18.23 -20.82
CA ASN A 22 -15.32 19.25 -21.69
C ASN A 22 -15.01 19.04 -23.18
N PHE A 23 -13.91 18.36 -23.53
CA PHE A 23 -13.49 18.15 -24.91
C PHE A 23 -13.09 16.68 -25.18
N PRO A 24 -14.00 15.71 -24.97
CA PRO A 24 -13.66 14.29 -24.97
C PRO A 24 -13.14 13.79 -26.32
N LEU A 25 -13.66 14.32 -27.44
CA LEU A 25 -13.20 13.94 -28.78
C LEU A 25 -11.78 14.45 -29.09
N LYS A 26 -11.40 15.61 -28.53
CA LYS A 26 -10.10 16.24 -28.76
C LYS A 26 -8.99 15.59 -27.94
N PHE A 27 -9.33 15.08 -26.77
CA PHE A 27 -8.37 14.51 -25.81
C PHE A 27 -8.64 13.02 -25.52
N ASN A 28 -9.26 12.29 -26.46
CA ASN A 28 -9.60 10.88 -26.29
C ASN A 28 -8.37 9.96 -26.17
N ASN A 29 -7.19 10.43 -26.60
CA ASN A 29 -5.93 9.71 -26.49
C ASN A 29 -5.06 10.20 -25.31
N VAL A 30 -5.54 11.14 -24.49
CA VAL A 30 -4.81 11.62 -23.30
C VAL A 30 -5.27 10.83 -22.08
N VAL A 31 -4.31 10.25 -21.38
CA VAL A 31 -4.54 9.45 -20.16
C VAL A 31 -3.82 10.12 -19.00
N ILE A 32 -4.57 10.43 -17.94
CA ILE A 32 -4.03 11.04 -16.72
C ILE A 32 -3.66 9.94 -15.73
N HIS A 33 -2.40 9.95 -15.30
CA HIS A 33 -1.86 9.17 -14.19
C HIS A 33 -1.81 10.05 -12.94
N LEU A 34 -2.42 9.60 -11.84
CA LEU A 34 -2.29 10.29 -10.55
C LEU A 34 -0.90 10.00 -9.98
N GLY A 35 -0.15 11.06 -9.65
CA GLY A 35 1.25 10.96 -9.26
C GLY A 35 1.50 10.16 -7.98
N ASP A 36 2.38 9.16 -8.08
CA ASP A 36 2.62 8.18 -7.01
C ASP A 36 3.26 8.81 -5.77
N PHE A 37 4.16 9.79 -5.93
CA PHE A 37 4.78 10.46 -4.79
C PHE A 37 3.75 11.13 -3.85
N HIS A 38 2.81 11.89 -4.43
CA HIS A 38 1.78 12.56 -3.64
C HIS A 38 0.75 11.57 -3.09
N PHE A 39 0.50 10.47 -3.80
CA PHE A 39 -0.34 9.40 -3.30
C PHE A 39 0.29 8.70 -2.10
N ILE A 40 1.55 8.27 -2.18
CA ILE A 40 2.23 7.59 -1.08
C ILE A 40 2.32 8.52 0.14
N LYS A 41 2.68 9.79 -0.08
CA LYS A 41 2.68 10.80 0.98
C LYS A 41 1.31 10.91 1.67
N GLU A 42 0.24 10.99 0.88
CA GLU A 42 -1.11 11.10 1.41
C GLU A 42 -1.57 9.80 2.10
N ASN A 43 -1.14 8.64 1.61
CA ASN A 43 -1.37 7.36 2.30
C ASN A 43 -0.71 7.34 3.66
N PHE A 44 0.53 7.83 3.81
CA PHE A 44 1.14 7.96 5.14
C PHE A 44 0.32 8.86 6.05
N GLY A 45 -0.17 9.99 5.55
CA GLY A 45 -1.08 10.85 6.32
C GLY A 45 -2.37 10.16 6.75
N VAL A 46 -2.94 9.33 5.87
CA VAL A 46 -4.15 8.55 6.14
C VAL A 46 -3.89 7.45 7.16
N ILE A 47 -2.83 6.67 6.97
CA ILE A 47 -2.42 5.62 7.91
C ILE A 47 -2.10 6.23 9.27
N GLY A 48 -1.33 7.32 9.28
CA GLY A 48 -1.00 8.06 10.49
C GLY A 48 -2.23 8.53 11.24
N GLY A 49 -3.25 9.07 10.56
CA GLY A 49 -4.52 9.42 11.18
C GLY A 49 -5.33 8.24 11.73
N ILE A 50 -5.12 7.02 11.20
CA ILE A 50 -5.76 5.79 11.72
C ILE A 50 -5.03 5.28 12.96
N VAL A 51 -3.70 5.35 12.97
CA VAL A 51 -2.86 4.83 14.06
C VAL A 51 -2.53 5.89 15.13
N GLU A 52 -2.93 7.13 14.93
CA GLU A 52 -2.77 8.20 15.92
C GLU A 52 -3.47 7.82 17.24
N ALA A 53 -2.74 7.97 18.35
CA ALA A 53 -3.16 7.60 19.69
C ALA A 53 -3.54 6.12 19.89
N SER A 54 -3.08 5.22 19.01
CA SER A 54 -3.27 3.76 19.14
C SER A 54 -2.14 3.05 19.89
N GLY A 55 -1.08 3.77 20.27
CA GLY A 55 0.15 3.23 20.85
C GLY A 55 1.28 3.01 19.84
N PHE A 56 1.03 3.29 18.55
CA PHE A 56 2.06 3.30 17.50
C PHE A 56 3.23 4.20 17.88
N GLU A 57 2.93 5.40 18.37
CA GLU A 57 3.90 6.42 18.77
C GLU A 57 4.84 5.92 19.87
N ASP A 58 4.28 5.26 20.88
CA ASP A 58 5.02 4.73 22.01
C ASP A 58 5.92 3.57 21.59
N VAL A 59 5.39 2.63 20.79
CA VAL A 59 6.15 1.48 20.30
C VAL A 59 7.34 1.94 19.45
N VAL A 60 7.11 2.82 18.48
CA VAL A 60 8.17 3.32 17.58
C VAL A 60 9.22 4.12 18.36
N TYR A 61 8.80 4.92 19.35
CA TYR A 61 9.70 5.69 20.18
C TYR A 61 10.55 4.80 21.11
N GLN A 62 9.91 3.86 21.82
CA GLN A 62 10.61 2.94 22.73
C GLN A 62 11.53 1.98 21.99
N ALA A 63 11.18 1.58 20.77
CA ALA A 63 12.05 0.78 19.91
C ALA A 63 13.24 1.56 19.32
N GLY A 64 13.33 2.88 19.54
CA GLY A 64 14.41 3.72 19.01
C GLY A 64 14.35 3.95 17.50
N VAL A 65 13.23 3.62 16.84
CA VAL A 65 13.06 3.74 15.39
C VAL A 65 12.81 5.20 14.99
N CYS A 66 12.17 5.99 15.85
CA CYS A 66 11.92 7.41 15.62
C CYS A 66 11.98 8.21 16.93
N SER A 67 12.46 9.45 16.88
CA SER A 67 12.42 10.36 18.03
C SER A 67 11.05 11.01 18.18
N TYR A 68 10.68 11.37 19.42
CA TYR A 68 9.37 11.97 19.71
C TYR A 68 9.09 13.24 18.87
N GLY A 69 10.10 14.10 18.70
CA GLY A 69 9.97 15.32 17.89
C GLY A 69 9.73 15.07 16.39
N SER A 70 9.91 13.83 15.92
CA SER A 70 9.76 13.45 14.51
C SER A 70 8.46 12.68 14.24
N LEU A 71 7.72 12.27 15.28
CA LEU A 71 6.51 11.46 15.14
C LEU A 71 5.42 12.17 14.34
N LYS A 72 5.24 13.48 14.57
CA LYS A 72 4.26 14.29 13.82
C LYS A 72 4.53 14.27 12.32
N ASP A 73 5.79 14.32 11.91
CA ASP A 73 6.18 14.33 10.50
C ASP A 73 6.05 12.94 9.85
N VAL A 74 6.19 11.88 10.65
CA VAL A 74 5.92 10.49 10.26
C VAL A 74 4.42 10.28 10.05
N LEU A 75 3.60 10.59 11.06
CA LEU A 75 2.15 10.42 11.03
C LEU A 75 1.49 11.26 9.94
N SER A 76 1.99 12.47 9.69
CA SER A 76 1.46 13.32 8.60
C SER A 76 1.98 12.95 7.21
N GLY A 77 2.97 12.05 7.10
CA GLY A 77 3.69 11.76 5.86
C GLY A 77 4.54 12.92 5.35
N SER A 78 4.67 14.02 6.10
CA SER A 78 5.40 15.23 5.68
C SER A 78 6.86 14.93 5.34
N HIS A 79 7.48 13.99 6.05
CA HIS A 79 8.84 13.54 5.80
C HIS A 79 8.85 12.13 5.18
N TYR A 80 8.55 12.07 3.87
CA TYR A 80 8.38 10.83 3.08
C TYR A 80 9.34 9.69 3.46
N ASN A 81 10.66 9.88 3.34
CA ASN A 81 11.64 8.83 3.59
C ASN A 81 11.57 8.28 5.03
N ARG A 82 11.28 9.17 5.99
CA ARG A 82 11.20 8.78 7.40
C ARG A 82 9.89 8.05 7.67
N ALA A 83 8.78 8.56 7.15
CA ALA A 83 7.48 7.90 7.25
C ALA A 83 7.56 6.48 6.65
N TRP A 84 8.17 6.35 5.47
CA TRP A 84 8.42 5.07 4.82
C TRP A 84 9.16 4.10 5.73
N ILE A 85 10.36 4.46 6.19
CA ILE A 85 11.19 3.58 7.03
C ILE A 85 10.44 3.15 8.29
N VAL A 86 9.77 4.09 8.97
CA VAL A 86 9.09 3.82 10.23
C VAL A 86 7.88 2.90 10.02
N HIS A 87 7.02 3.20 9.04
CA HIS A 87 5.83 2.37 8.78
C HIS A 87 6.21 0.99 8.23
N SER A 88 7.24 0.88 7.39
CA SER A 88 7.74 -0.41 6.91
C SER A 88 8.33 -1.24 8.05
N ALA A 89 9.15 -0.65 8.92
CA ALA A 89 9.72 -1.35 10.07
C ALA A 89 8.64 -1.81 11.05
N PHE A 90 7.65 -0.96 11.33
CA PHE A 90 6.52 -1.31 12.18
C PHE A 90 5.66 -2.42 11.58
N SER A 91 5.39 -2.34 10.27
CA SER A 91 4.62 -3.37 9.56
C SER A 91 5.33 -4.72 9.54
N GLU A 92 6.64 -4.72 9.31
CA GLU A 92 7.44 -5.95 9.33
C GLU A 92 7.47 -6.57 10.73
N ALA A 93 7.64 -5.76 11.78
CA ALA A 93 7.60 -6.23 13.16
C ALA A 93 6.25 -6.88 13.53
N LEU A 94 5.14 -6.30 13.07
CA LEU A 94 3.80 -6.87 13.25
C LEU A 94 3.60 -8.16 12.46
N GLU A 95 4.09 -8.22 11.22
CA GLU A 95 4.05 -9.44 10.39
C GLU A 95 4.82 -10.57 11.07
N ARG A 96 6.01 -10.28 11.59
CA ARG A 96 6.84 -11.23 12.33
C ARG A 96 6.14 -11.72 13.59
N LEU A 97 5.54 -10.81 14.36
CA LEU A 97 4.78 -11.18 15.55
C LEU A 97 3.60 -12.11 15.20
N LEU A 98 2.87 -11.81 14.13
CA LEU A 98 1.76 -12.66 13.68
C LEU A 98 2.24 -14.05 13.26
N PHE A 99 3.36 -14.11 12.52
CA PHE A 99 3.96 -15.37 12.12
C PHE A 99 4.42 -16.20 13.33
N GLN A 100 5.02 -15.57 14.35
CA GLN A 100 5.38 -16.25 15.59
C GLN A 100 4.17 -16.88 16.30
N ILE A 101 3.03 -16.20 16.29
CA ILE A 101 1.78 -16.73 16.85
C ILE A 101 1.32 -17.95 16.04
N PHE A 102 1.28 -17.83 14.71
CA PHE A 102 0.91 -18.93 13.81
C PHE A 102 1.73 -20.20 14.08
N LEU A 103 3.06 -20.06 14.18
CA LEU A 103 3.96 -21.19 14.42
C LEU A 103 3.71 -21.84 15.78
N LYS A 104 3.50 -21.01 16.80
CA LYS A 104 3.21 -21.49 18.15
C LYS A 104 1.90 -22.27 18.21
N GLU A 105 0.84 -21.78 17.55
CA GLU A 105 -0.47 -22.45 17.55
C GLU A 105 -0.44 -23.77 16.77
N ASN A 106 0.38 -23.85 15.72
CA ASN A 106 0.55 -25.08 14.92
C ASN A 106 1.67 -26.01 15.43
N ASN A 107 2.31 -25.67 16.56
CA ASN A 107 3.45 -26.41 17.14
C ASN A 107 4.59 -26.65 16.13
N ILE A 108 4.85 -25.66 15.27
CA ILE A 108 5.91 -25.71 14.27
C ILE A 108 7.19 -25.17 14.92
N ALA A 109 8.19 -26.04 15.09
CA ALA A 109 9.51 -25.63 15.56
C ALA A 109 10.29 -25.00 14.40
N ILE A 110 10.81 -23.79 14.60
CA ILE A 110 11.82 -23.21 13.71
C ILE A 110 13.11 -22.93 14.50
N PRO A 111 14.31 -23.02 13.88
CA PRO A 111 15.55 -22.74 14.57
C PRO A 111 15.65 -21.30 15.10
N ASP A 112 16.34 -21.11 16.22
CA ASP A 112 16.46 -19.82 16.91
C ASP A 112 17.04 -18.70 16.03
N TYR A 113 17.90 -19.02 15.06
CA TYR A 113 18.49 -18.03 14.13
C TYR A 113 17.46 -17.34 13.22
N PHE A 114 16.25 -17.89 13.13
CA PHE A 114 15.17 -17.34 12.32
C PHE A 114 14.51 -16.12 12.95
N TYR A 115 14.63 -15.98 14.27
CA TYR A 115 14.19 -14.79 15.00
C TYR A 115 15.14 -13.61 14.78
N ASP A 116 16.42 -13.89 14.49
CA ASP A 116 17.49 -12.91 14.28
C ASP A 116 17.68 -12.51 12.81
N ALA A 117 17.23 -13.33 11.85
CA ALA A 117 17.33 -13.03 10.44
C ALA A 117 16.32 -11.95 10.03
N CYS A 118 16.80 -10.72 9.81
CA CYS A 118 16.05 -9.58 9.25
C CYS A 118 15.58 -9.77 7.80
N ILE A 119 15.16 -10.96 7.41
CA ILE A 119 14.86 -11.29 6.02
C ILE A 119 13.46 -11.87 5.96
N ASP A 120 12.61 -11.15 5.25
CA ASP A 120 11.36 -11.58 4.63
C ASP A 120 10.90 -12.99 5.05
N PRO A 121 9.81 -13.11 5.83
CA PRO A 121 9.28 -14.40 6.29
C PRO A 121 9.11 -15.43 5.16
N ILE A 122 8.89 -14.97 3.92
CA ILE A 122 8.73 -15.80 2.72
C ILE A 122 10.07 -16.35 2.23
N ALA A 123 11.09 -15.49 2.11
CA ALA A 123 12.43 -15.90 1.68
C ALA A 123 13.08 -16.83 2.70
N SER A 124 12.84 -16.58 3.98
CA SER A 124 13.31 -17.44 5.05
C SER A 124 12.56 -18.79 5.03
N CYS A 125 11.24 -18.82 4.73
CA CYS A 125 10.45 -20.06 4.63
C CYS A 125 10.95 -21.06 3.58
N ALA A 126 11.46 -20.58 2.44
CA ALA A 126 12.04 -21.41 1.38
C ALA A 126 13.25 -22.25 1.86
N VAL A 127 13.90 -21.83 2.96
CA VAL A 127 15.05 -22.52 3.56
C VAL A 127 14.62 -23.65 4.50
N ILE A 128 13.37 -23.65 5.00
CA ILE A 128 12.97 -24.55 6.09
C ILE A 128 12.47 -25.92 5.59
N THR A 129 11.72 -26.00 4.49
CA THR A 129 11.09 -27.27 4.09
C THR A 129 10.91 -27.41 2.58
N GLU A 130 10.85 -28.66 2.09
CA GLU A 130 10.35 -29.00 0.74
C GLU A 130 8.90 -28.52 0.49
N ASN A 131 8.20 -28.04 1.54
CA ASN A 131 6.79 -27.63 1.55
C ASN A 131 6.58 -26.14 1.89
N ALA A 132 7.58 -25.27 1.68
CA ALA A 132 7.50 -23.84 2.00
C ALA A 132 6.24 -23.14 1.43
N SER A 133 5.81 -23.53 0.22
CA SER A 133 4.59 -23.00 -0.41
C SER A 133 3.30 -23.38 0.35
N SER A 134 3.22 -24.58 0.94
CA SER A 134 2.07 -25.01 1.75
C SER A 134 2.01 -24.19 3.04
N LEU A 135 3.15 -24.10 3.75
CA LEU A 135 3.26 -23.33 4.99
C LEU A 135 2.90 -21.85 4.77
N TYR A 136 3.36 -21.27 3.66
CA TYR A 136 2.99 -19.91 3.30
C TYR A 136 1.48 -19.78 3.06
N SER A 137 0.87 -20.72 2.35
CA SER A 137 -0.58 -20.71 2.09
C SER A 137 -1.39 -20.83 3.38
N GLU A 138 -0.97 -21.70 4.30
CA GLU A 138 -1.56 -21.86 5.63
C GLU A 138 -1.42 -20.57 6.46
N TYR A 139 -0.24 -19.94 6.42
CA TYR A 139 -0.02 -18.67 7.09
C TYR A 139 -0.90 -17.55 6.51
N GLN A 140 -1.05 -17.47 5.18
CA GLN A 140 -1.95 -16.49 4.57
C GLN A 140 -3.41 -16.72 5.00
N ALA A 141 -3.86 -17.98 5.08
CA ALA A 141 -5.20 -18.29 5.59
C ALA A 141 -5.35 -17.85 7.06
N PHE A 142 -4.37 -18.16 7.92
CA PHE A 142 -4.34 -17.72 9.30
C PHE A 142 -4.39 -16.19 9.43
N LYS A 143 -3.65 -15.47 8.59
CA LYS A 143 -3.64 -14.02 8.54
C LYS A 143 -5.00 -13.44 8.16
N GLU A 144 -5.72 -14.07 7.22
CA GLU A 144 -7.10 -13.68 6.89
C GLU A 144 -8.06 -13.90 8.07
N GLU A 145 -7.96 -15.03 8.79
CA GLU A 145 -8.75 -15.29 9.99
C GLU A 145 -8.49 -14.22 11.06
N ALA A 146 -7.22 -13.87 11.30
CA ALA A 146 -6.84 -12.81 12.21
C ALA A 146 -7.39 -11.44 11.76
N ARG A 147 -7.36 -11.13 10.46
CA ARG A 147 -7.98 -9.92 9.88
C ARG A 147 -9.50 -9.90 10.07
N ASN A 148 -10.13 -11.07 10.13
CA ASN A 148 -11.56 -11.25 10.41
C ASN A 148 -11.89 -11.28 11.91
N GLY A 149 -10.89 -11.20 12.78
CA GLY A 149 -11.05 -11.01 14.22
C GLY A 149 -10.83 -12.25 15.08
N ALA A 150 -10.28 -13.34 14.52
CA ALA A 150 -9.99 -14.57 15.27
C ALA A 150 -9.06 -14.31 16.49
N LEU A 151 -8.14 -13.35 16.38
CA LEU A 151 -7.21 -12.95 17.44
C LEU A 151 -7.69 -11.72 18.25
N GLY A 152 -8.97 -11.36 18.14
CA GLY A 152 -9.57 -10.21 18.82
C GLY A 152 -9.39 -8.88 18.08
N LYS A 153 -10.01 -7.82 18.64
CA LYS A 153 -10.13 -6.50 17.99
C LYS A 153 -8.80 -5.78 17.80
N THR A 154 -7.87 -5.93 18.74
CA THR A 154 -6.55 -5.29 18.65
C THR A 154 -5.72 -5.86 17.51
N ALA A 155 -5.62 -7.19 17.40
CA ALA A 155 -4.94 -7.84 16.30
C ALA A 155 -5.61 -7.50 14.95
N GLN A 156 -6.94 -7.53 14.91
CA GLN A 156 -7.72 -7.14 13.74
C GLN A 156 -7.42 -5.71 13.29
N PHE A 157 -7.32 -4.75 14.22
CA PHE A 157 -6.97 -3.37 13.92
C PHE A 157 -5.60 -3.28 13.23
N TRP A 158 -4.58 -3.85 13.86
CA TRP A 158 -3.20 -3.74 13.36
C TRP A 158 -2.98 -4.43 12.01
N ILE A 159 -3.53 -5.64 11.83
CA ILE A 159 -3.40 -6.40 10.56
C ILE A 159 -4.08 -5.68 9.40
N ARG A 160 -5.14 -4.92 9.66
CA ARG A 160 -5.81 -4.12 8.61
C ARG A 160 -5.00 -2.90 8.19
N THR A 161 -4.12 -2.40 9.05
CA THR A 161 -3.34 -1.17 8.81
C THR A 161 -1.96 -1.41 8.17
N THR A 162 -1.43 -2.63 8.20
CA THR A 162 -0.05 -2.95 7.75
C THR A 162 0.14 -3.17 6.25
N HIS A 163 -0.92 -3.32 5.47
CA HIS A 163 -0.83 -3.81 4.08
C HIS A 163 -0.41 -2.81 2.98
N LEU A 164 -0.06 -1.57 3.30
CA LEU A 164 -0.04 -0.50 2.28
C LEU A 164 1.35 0.02 1.87
N ALA A 165 2.44 -0.68 2.24
CA ALA A 165 3.80 -0.14 2.11
C ALA A 165 4.72 -0.94 1.16
N VAL A 166 4.27 -1.26 -0.07
CA VAL A 166 5.20 -1.76 -1.11
C VAL A 166 5.00 -0.98 -2.41
N GLN A 167 6.09 -0.38 -2.90
CA GLN A 167 6.16 0.24 -4.23
C GLN A 167 6.65 -0.84 -5.19
N GLU A 168 5.72 -1.57 -5.79
CA GLU A 168 6.03 -2.46 -6.91
C GLU A 168 5.67 -1.77 -8.22
N ASN A 169 6.44 -2.00 -9.27
CA ASN A 169 6.10 -1.58 -10.62
C ASN A 169 5.05 -2.53 -11.25
N ASP A 170 4.01 -2.83 -10.47
CA ASP A 170 2.88 -3.68 -10.85
C ASP A 170 1.65 -2.78 -10.99
N PHE A 171 1.13 -2.71 -12.22
CA PHE A 171 -0.03 -1.89 -12.54
C PHE A 171 -1.30 -2.35 -11.83
N ASP A 172 -1.56 -3.66 -11.75
CA ASP A 172 -2.76 -4.20 -11.11
C ASP A 172 -2.71 -3.95 -9.60
N GLN A 173 -1.55 -4.18 -8.99
CA GLN A 173 -1.35 -3.89 -7.56
C GLN A 173 -1.52 -2.39 -7.27
N ARG A 174 -1.02 -1.51 -8.15
CA ARG A 174 -1.22 -0.06 -8.01
C ARG A 174 -2.69 0.32 -8.02
N VAL A 175 -3.46 -0.15 -9.01
CA VAL A 175 -4.91 0.12 -9.10
C VAL A 175 -5.64 -0.44 -7.87
N LEU A 176 -5.23 -1.62 -7.41
CA LEU A 176 -5.77 -2.27 -6.24
C LEU A 176 -5.52 -1.48 -4.95
N VAL A 177 -4.30 -0.98 -4.75
CA VAL A 177 -3.94 -0.13 -3.60
C VAL A 177 -4.74 1.16 -3.61
N TRP A 178 -4.87 1.82 -4.76
CA TRP A 178 -5.76 2.99 -4.88
C TRP A 178 -7.17 2.67 -4.43
N LYS A 179 -7.76 1.59 -4.95
CA LYS A 179 -9.12 1.16 -4.62
C LYS A 179 -9.30 0.87 -3.13
N PHE A 180 -8.35 0.18 -2.51
CA PHE A 180 -8.40 -0.14 -1.08
C PHE A 180 -8.19 1.08 -0.18
N SER A 181 -7.45 2.08 -0.65
CA SER A 181 -7.25 3.32 0.10
C SER A 181 -8.49 4.22 0.11
N LEU A 182 -9.35 4.21 -0.91
CA LEU A 182 -10.49 5.14 -1.03
C LEU A 182 -11.40 5.23 0.21
N PRO A 183 -11.82 4.13 0.86
CA PRO A 183 -12.66 4.21 2.04
C PRO A 183 -11.98 4.93 3.22
N MET A 184 -10.67 4.73 3.40
CA MET A 184 -9.89 5.40 4.46
C MET A 184 -9.75 6.89 4.17
N TYR A 185 -9.50 7.25 2.91
CA TYR A 185 -9.48 8.63 2.46
C TYR A 185 -10.82 9.33 2.69
N PHE A 186 -11.93 8.64 2.44
CA PHE A 186 -13.26 9.16 2.70
C PHE A 186 -13.49 9.39 4.20
N ALA A 187 -13.13 8.40 5.04
CA ALA A 187 -13.25 8.49 6.49
C ALA A 187 -12.44 9.66 7.08
N LEU A 188 -11.28 9.97 6.50
CA LEU A 188 -10.40 11.07 6.93
C LEU A 188 -10.60 12.37 6.14
N ASN A 189 -11.79 12.55 5.56
CA ASN A 189 -12.21 13.78 4.89
C ASN A 189 -11.31 14.23 3.71
N LYS A 190 -10.69 13.28 2.99
CA LYS A 190 -9.88 13.54 1.79
C LYS A 190 -10.74 13.51 0.52
N GLN A 191 -11.81 14.30 0.50
CA GLN A 191 -12.87 14.22 -0.52
C GLN A 191 -12.38 14.39 -1.96
N ASN A 192 -11.39 15.25 -2.18
CA ASN A 192 -10.80 15.43 -3.52
C ASN A 192 -10.13 14.13 -3.99
N TYR A 193 -9.32 13.50 -3.15
CA TYR A 193 -8.71 12.21 -3.49
C TYR A 193 -9.78 11.17 -3.78
N VAL A 194 -10.78 11.02 -2.90
CA VAL A 194 -11.87 10.04 -3.11
C VAL A 194 -12.55 10.25 -4.45
N ARG A 195 -12.93 11.49 -4.78
CA ARG A 195 -13.65 11.80 -6.02
C ARG A 195 -12.85 11.47 -7.27
N TYR A 196 -11.63 11.97 -7.37
CA TYR A 196 -10.84 11.85 -8.60
C TYR A 196 -10.14 10.49 -8.71
N ALA A 197 -9.73 9.90 -7.58
CA ALA A 197 -9.17 8.56 -7.57
C ALA A 197 -10.23 7.47 -7.80
N SER A 198 -11.49 7.66 -7.40
CA SER A 198 -12.57 6.75 -7.80
C SER A 198 -12.75 6.72 -9.32
N TYR A 199 -12.71 7.89 -9.96
CA TYR A 199 -12.73 7.97 -11.43
C TYR A 199 -11.50 7.31 -12.06
N TYR A 200 -10.31 7.61 -11.55
CA TYR A 200 -9.05 7.00 -11.96
C TYR A 200 -9.11 5.46 -11.91
N VAL A 201 -9.46 4.89 -10.75
CA VAL A 201 -9.61 3.45 -10.56
C VAL A 201 -10.65 2.89 -11.55
N GLY A 202 -11.80 3.56 -11.72
CA GLY A 202 -12.83 3.13 -12.66
C GLY A 202 -12.35 3.06 -14.11
N VAL A 203 -11.55 4.03 -14.55
CA VAL A 203 -10.93 4.02 -15.89
C VAL A 203 -9.98 2.83 -16.03
N PHE A 204 -9.09 2.64 -15.06
CA PHE A 204 -8.03 1.64 -15.16
C PHE A 204 -8.50 0.20 -14.92
N GLN A 205 -9.59 -0.01 -14.16
CA GLN A 205 -10.26 -1.31 -14.09
C GLN A 205 -10.96 -1.70 -15.40
N ASN A 206 -11.26 -0.73 -16.27
CA ASN A 206 -11.90 -0.93 -17.56
C ASN A 206 -10.98 -0.53 -18.73
N ILE A 207 -9.67 -0.57 -18.50
CA ILE A 207 -8.67 0.00 -19.42
C ILE A 207 -8.76 -0.61 -20.82
N ASP A 208 -9.00 -1.91 -20.93
CA ASP A 208 -9.04 -2.61 -22.22
C ASP A 208 -10.27 -2.25 -23.05
N ILE A 209 -11.34 -1.79 -22.40
CA ILE A 209 -12.59 -1.36 -23.03
C ILE A 209 -12.50 0.13 -23.39
N LEU A 210 -12.06 0.96 -22.45
CA LEU A 210 -12.05 2.42 -22.60
C LEU A 210 -10.84 2.92 -23.40
N HIS A 211 -9.72 2.22 -23.29
CA HIS A 211 -8.45 2.57 -23.92
C HIS A 211 -7.75 1.30 -24.47
N PRO A 212 -8.29 0.65 -25.51
CA PRO A 212 -7.71 -0.58 -26.08
C PRO A 212 -6.22 -0.40 -26.42
N GLY A 213 -5.39 -1.37 -26.02
CA GLY A 213 -3.93 -1.38 -26.24
C GLY A 213 -3.10 -0.50 -25.29
N LEU A 214 -3.74 0.25 -24.39
CA LEU A 214 -3.03 1.07 -23.40
C LEU A 214 -2.30 0.21 -22.37
N ARG A 215 -2.93 -0.86 -21.89
CA ARG A 215 -2.35 -1.77 -20.88
C ARG A 215 -1.03 -2.38 -21.35
N GLU A 216 -1.02 -2.96 -22.54
CA GLU A 216 0.19 -3.54 -23.14
C GLU A 216 1.31 -2.53 -23.30
N MET A 217 0.97 -1.26 -23.57
CA MET A 217 1.95 -0.18 -23.67
C MET A 217 2.53 0.15 -22.29
N LEU A 218 1.69 0.29 -21.26
CA LEU A 218 2.12 0.56 -19.89
C LEU A 218 3.02 -0.57 -19.34
N ASP A 219 2.68 -1.83 -19.62
CA ASP A 219 3.48 -2.99 -19.20
C ASP A 219 4.87 -3.00 -19.86
N LYS A 220 5.01 -2.45 -21.07
CA LYS A 220 6.29 -2.38 -21.81
C LYS A 220 7.14 -1.17 -21.43
N SER A 221 6.52 -0.01 -21.20
CA SER A 221 7.24 1.26 -20.97
C SER A 221 7.40 1.63 -19.49
N GLY A 222 6.69 0.93 -18.60
CA GLY A 222 6.51 1.39 -17.22
C GLY A 222 5.48 2.51 -17.11
N LEU A 223 4.98 2.74 -15.89
CA LEU A 223 3.91 3.69 -15.59
C LEU A 223 4.40 5.14 -15.45
N GLU A 224 5.68 5.31 -15.19
CA GLU A 224 6.36 6.60 -15.18
C GLU A 224 7.23 6.68 -16.43
N ASN A 225 6.96 7.68 -17.29
CA ASN A 225 7.94 8.07 -18.31
C ASN A 225 9.21 8.52 -17.57
N ARG A 226 10.16 7.60 -17.40
CA ARG A 226 11.55 7.94 -17.10
C ARG A 226 12.13 8.52 -18.38
N ASN A 227 11.90 9.81 -18.59
CA ASN A 227 12.76 10.60 -19.47
C ASN A 227 14.08 10.86 -18.75
#